data_AF-A0A0D6LZQ3-F1
#
_entry.id   AF-A0A0D6LZQ3-F1
#
_cell.length_a   1.000
_cell.length_b   1.000
_cell.length_c   1.000
_cell.angle_alpha   90.00
_cell.angle_beta   90.00
_cell.angle_gamma   90.00
#
_symmetry.space_group_name_H-M   'P 1'
#
loop_
_entity.id
_entity.type
_entity.pdbx_description
1 polymer ?
#
loop_
_entity_poly.entity_id
_entity_poly.type
_entity_poly.pdbx_seq_one_letter_code
_entity_poly.pdbx_strand_id
1 'polypeptide(L)' 'MDACRVCGDGNAKTHYGVVTCFGCKGFFRRTLKRPSEYQCRHNGTCVVDRHERNSCRYCRFKKCIEVGMDPKGP' A
#
# COMPACT_ATOMS: atom_id res chain seq x y z
N MET A 1 -0.22 -1.11 -19.70
CA MET A 1 -0.98 -1.12 -18.42
C MET A 1 0.02 -1.30 -17.31
N ASP A 2 0.16 -0.30 -16.44
CA ASP A 2 1.19 -0.33 -15.41
C ASP A 2 0.83 -1.26 -14.26
N ALA A 3 1.86 -1.74 -13.56
CA ALA A 3 1.74 -2.57 -12.37
C ALA A 3 1.78 -1.71 -11.09
N CYS A 4 0.97 -2.09 -10.10
CA CYS A 4 0.92 -1.42 -8.81
C CYS A 4 2.28 -1.51 -8.10
N ARG A 5 2.90 -0.38 -7.78
CA ARG A 5 4.21 -0.33 -7.10
C ARG A 5 4.20 -0.94 -5.69
N VAL A 6 3.02 -1.09 -5.08
CA VAL A 6 2.86 -1.68 -3.74
C VAL A 6 2.73 -3.20 -3.77
N CYS A 7 1.97 -3.75 -4.72
CA CYS A 7 1.57 -5.17 -4.67
C CYS A 7 1.60 -5.89 -6.03
N GLY A 8 2.10 -5.26 -7.09
CA GLY A 8 2.21 -5.85 -8.43
C GLY A 8 0.90 -6.06 -9.19
N ASP A 9 -0.26 -5.77 -8.60
CA ASP A 9 -1.57 -5.91 -9.26
C ASP A 9 -1.65 -5.03 -10.52
N GLY A 10 -2.25 -5.56 -11.59
CA GLY A 10 -2.36 -4.88 -12.88
C GLY A 10 -3.40 -3.75 -12.88
N ASN A 11 -3.55 -3.09 -14.03
CA ASN A 11 -4.48 -1.98 -14.23
C ASN A 11 -4.29 -0.81 -13.24
N ALA A 12 -3.05 -0.54 -12.84
CA ALA A 12 -2.73 0.54 -11.92
C ALA A 12 -2.75 1.90 -12.59
N LYS A 13 -3.00 2.95 -11.79
CA LYS A 13 -2.97 4.36 -12.19
C LYS A 13 -2.33 5.18 -11.07
N THR A 14 -1.95 6.42 -11.35
CA THR A 14 -1.38 7.31 -10.33
C THR A 14 -2.42 7.66 -9.27
N HIS A 15 -2.10 7.39 -8.00
CA HIS A 15 -2.84 7.79 -6.82
C HIS A 15 -1.85 8.18 -5.73
N TYR A 16 -2.05 9.33 -5.07
CA TYR A 16 -1.17 9.81 -4.02
C TYR A 16 0.30 9.89 -4.48
N GLY A 17 0.53 10.43 -5.68
CA GLY A 17 1.86 10.55 -6.30
C GLY A 17 2.48 9.25 -6.85
N VAL A 18 1.85 8.07 -6.70
CA VAL A 18 2.44 6.77 -7.11
C VAL A 18 1.48 5.93 -7.93
N VAL A 19 2.01 5.21 -8.93
CA VAL A 19 1.25 4.20 -9.69
C VAL A 19 0.82 3.04 -8.78
N THR A 20 -0.47 2.97 -8.49
CA THR A 20 -1.05 1.96 -7.59
C THR A 20 -2.40 1.46 -8.10
N CYS A 21 -2.81 0.26 -7.66
CA CYS A 21 -4.15 -0.25 -7.92
C CYS A 21 -5.19 0.41 -7.01
N PHE A 22 -6.48 0.31 -7.36
CA PHE A 22 -7.59 0.81 -6.53
C PHE A 22 -7.60 0.22 -5.12
N GLY A 23 -7.17 -1.03 -4.96
CA GLY A 23 -7.07 -1.68 -3.65
C GLY A 23 -6.08 -0.97 -2.73
N CYS A 24 -4.88 -0.66 -3.23
CA CYS A 24 -3.85 0.04 -2.44
C CYS A 24 -4.19 1.52 -2.25
N LYS A 25 -4.79 2.19 -3.24
CA LYS A 25 -5.39 3.53 -3.08
C LYS A 25 -6.38 3.55 -1.90
N GLY A 26 -7.38 2.67 -1.93
CA GLY A 26 -8.44 2.64 -0.93
C GLY A 26 -7.92 2.26 0.46
N PHE A 27 -6.95 1.33 0.52
CA PHE A 27 -6.27 0.97 1.75
C PHE A 27 -5.53 2.17 2.35
N PHE A 28 -4.64 2.81 1.58
CA PHE A 28 -3.87 3.97 2.03
C PHE A 28 -4.76 5.08 2.60
N ARG A 29 -5.82 5.45 1.87
CA ARG A 29 -6.80 6.45 2.31
C ARG A 29 -7.42 6.15 3.68
N ARG A 30 -7.76 4.87 3.94
CA ARG A 30 -8.36 4.46 5.22
C ARG A 30 -7.32 4.48 6.34
N THR A 31 -6.10 4.04 6.06
CA THR A 31 -5.02 3.98 7.05
C THR A 31 -4.60 5.36 7.54
N LEU A 32 -4.60 6.38 6.67
CA LEU A 32 -4.30 7.76 7.07
C LEU A 32 -5.18 8.30 8.20
N LYS A 33 -6.40 7.78 8.37
CA LYS A 33 -7.26 8.18 9.50
C LYS A 33 -6.78 7.62 10.84
N ARG A 34 -6.10 6.48 10.84
CA ARG A 34 -5.66 5.74 12.03
C ARG A 34 -4.37 4.95 11.77
N PRO A 35 -3.23 5.63 11.52
CA PRO A 35 -2.02 4.98 11.05
C PRO A 35 -1.33 4.09 12.10
N SER A 36 -1.56 4.34 13.40
CA SER A 36 -0.96 3.59 14.51
C SER A 36 -1.65 2.28 14.86
N GLU A 37 -2.78 1.94 14.23
CA GLU A 37 -3.55 0.72 14.57
C GLU A 37 -2.90 -0.58 14.07
N TYR A 38 -1.89 -0.51 13.20
CA TYR A 38 -1.33 -1.71 12.58
C TYR A 38 -0.02 -2.10 13.24
N GLN A 39 0.04 -3.35 13.70
CA GLN A 39 1.27 -4.01 14.11
C GLN A 39 1.52 -5.24 13.24
N CYS A 40 2.78 -5.47 12.89
CA CYS A 40 3.18 -6.72 12.28
C CYS A 40 3.23 -7.81 13.35
N ARG A 41 2.78 -9.03 13.01
CA ARG A 41 2.94 -10.23 13.87
C ARG A 41 4.25 -10.98 13.61
N HIS A 42 5.05 -10.49 12.67
CA HIS A 42 6.34 -11.02 12.25
C HIS A 42 7.36 -9.88 12.30
N ASN A 43 8.39 -9.91 11.45
CA ASN A 43 9.53 -8.99 11.52
C ASN A 43 9.35 -7.71 10.68
N GLY A 44 8.12 -7.35 10.31
CA GLY A 44 7.87 -6.15 9.49
C GLY A 44 8.36 -6.26 8.03
N THR A 45 8.52 -7.49 7.53
CA THR A 45 9.05 -7.84 6.20
C THR A 45 8.13 -8.80 5.43
N CYS A 46 6.84 -8.88 5.81
CA CYS A 46 5.88 -9.73 5.11
C CYS A 46 5.80 -9.40 3.61
N VAL A 47 5.62 -10.42 2.79
CA VAL A 47 5.40 -10.27 1.34
C VAL A 47 4.13 -9.44 1.11
N VAL A 48 4.21 -8.50 0.16
CA VAL A 48 3.09 -7.67 -0.27
C VAL A 48 2.94 -7.83 -1.77
N ASP A 49 2.14 -8.81 -2.18
CA ASP A 49 1.77 -9.03 -3.58
C ASP A 49 0.23 -8.98 -3.76
N ARG A 50 -0.25 -9.26 -4.98
CA ARG A 50 -1.68 -9.20 -5.31
C ARG A 50 -2.53 -10.13 -4.44
N HIS A 51 -1.99 -11.28 -4.05
CA HIS A 51 -2.66 -12.34 -3.32
C HIS A 51 -2.55 -12.15 -1.80
N GLU A 52 -1.38 -11.73 -1.31
CA GLU A 52 -1.06 -11.70 0.13
C GLU A 52 -1.06 -10.29 0.75
N ARG A 53 -1.28 -9.22 -0.03
CA ARG A 53 -1.32 -7.83 0.48
C ARG A 53 -2.27 -7.60 1.66
N ASN A 54 -3.25 -8.46 1.90
CA ASN A 54 -4.18 -8.32 3.03
C ASN A 54 -3.70 -9.04 4.31
N SER A 55 -2.72 -9.93 4.22
CA SER A 55 -2.22 -10.74 5.34
C SER A 55 -1.53 -9.90 6.42
N CYS A 56 -0.87 -8.81 6.04
CA CYS A 56 -0.24 -7.90 6.99
C CYS A 56 -0.49 -6.43 6.63
N ARG A 57 -1.41 -5.78 7.36
CA ARG A 57 -1.74 -4.36 7.18
C ARG A 57 -0.55 -3.44 7.48
N TYR A 58 0.27 -3.78 8.48
CA TYR A 58 1.48 -3.03 8.80
C TYR A 58 2.45 -3.00 7.62
N CYS A 59 2.84 -4.17 7.10
CA CYS A 59 3.80 -4.27 5.99
C CYS A 59 3.25 -3.64 4.71
N ARG A 60 1.94 -3.79 4.45
CA ARG A 60 1.31 -3.13 3.31
C ARG A 60 1.38 -1.61 3.42
N PHE A 61 1.08 -1.04 4.59
CA PHE A 61 1.14 0.41 4.79
C PHE A 61 2.58 0.93 4.76
N LYS A 62 3.51 0.22 5.43
CA LYS A 62 4.94 0.49 5.33
C LYS A 62 5.38 0.54 3.86
N LYS A 63 4.98 -0.45 3.05
CA LYS A 63 5.29 -0.48 1.62
C LYS A 63 4.67 0.70 0.85
N CYS A 64 3.45 1.12 1.17
CA CYS A 64 2.85 2.33 0.59
C CYS A 64 3.74 3.57 0.82
N ILE A 65 4.25 3.75 2.03
CA ILE A 65 5.14 4.87 2.36
C ILE A 65 6.50 4.72 1.67
N GLU A 66 7.09 3.53 1.67
CA GLU A 66 8.39 3.25 1.02
C GLU A 66 8.38 3.54 -0.48
N VAL A 67 7.25 3.32 -1.17
CA VAL A 67 7.14 3.63 -2.61
C VAL A 67 6.80 5.09 -2.87
N GLY A 68 6.64 5.91 -1.82
CA GLY A 68 6.42 7.35 -1.91
C GLY A 68 4.96 7.80 -1.95
N MET A 69 4.00 7.00 -1.47
CA MET A 69 2.61 7.46 -1.39
C MET A 69 2.48 8.58 -0.36
N ASP A 70 2.00 9.74 -0.77
CA ASP A 70 1.82 10.92 0.09
C ASP A 70 0.37 11.45 0.00
N PRO A 71 -0.36 11.63 1.12
CA PRO A 71 -1.66 12.31 1.12
C PRO A 71 -1.65 13.71 0.51
N LYS A 72 -0.50 14.39 0.51
CA LYS A 72 -0.28 15.72 -0.06
C LYS A 72 0.41 15.68 -1.42
N GLY A 73 0.83 14.48 -1.86
CA GLY A 73 1.41 14.28 -3.19
C GLY A 73 0.40 14.65 -4.29
N PRO A 74 0.88 15.00 -5.48
CA PRO A 74 0.12 15.71 -6.52
C PRO A 74 -1.21 15.06 -6.89
#